data_AF-A0A3D3E3M2-F1
#
_entry.id   AF-A0A3D3E3M2-F1
#
_cell.length_a   1.000
_cell.length_b   1.000
_cell.length_c   1.000
_cell.angle_alpha   90.00
_cell.angle_beta   90.00
_cell.angle_gamma   90.00
#
_symmetry.space_group_name_H-M   'P 1'
#
loop_
_entity.id
_entity.type
_entity.pdbx_description
1 polymer ?
#
loop_
_entity_poly.entity_id
_entity_poly.type
_entity_poly.pdbx_seq_one_letter_code
_entity_poly.pdbx_strand_id
1 'polypeptide(L)'
;MHYSPEMIKLISQARRQAANEDKPNIKLANPSVLTELNKIYHKSDDLALKAIIKEAFDLVGDGWPDKLIQYSEATEQSNFETRYIKKVYRG
;
A
#
# COMPACT_ATOMS: atom_id res chain seq x y z
N MET A 1 4.09 6.59 15.18
CA MET A 1 3.34 7.42 14.20
C MET A 1 1.92 7.56 14.73
N HIS A 2 1.40 8.77 14.83
CA HIS A 2 0.01 9.01 15.21
C HIS A 2 -0.79 9.30 13.94
N TYR A 3 -1.81 8.50 13.66
CA TYR A 3 -2.70 8.75 12.53
C TYR A 3 -3.71 9.83 12.92
N SER A 4 -3.81 10.89 12.11
CA SER A 4 -4.86 11.89 12.30
C SER A 4 -6.25 11.27 12.00
N PRO A 5 -7.33 11.77 12.62
CA PRO A 5 -8.69 11.28 12.35
C PRO A 5 -9.07 11.34 10.87
N GLU A 6 -8.59 12.35 10.14
CA GLU A 6 -8.83 12.48 8.70
C GLU A 6 -8.08 11.41 7.89
N MET A 7 -6.82 11.14 8.22
CA MET A 7 -6.07 10.04 7.57
C MET A 7 -6.73 8.67 7.82
N ILE A 8 -7.26 8.44 9.02
CA ILE A 8 -7.99 7.20 9.34
C ILE A 8 -9.20 7.00 8.42
N LYS A 9 -9.94 8.07 8.12
CA LYS A 9 -11.08 8.03 7.20
C LYS A 9 -10.62 7.70 5.78
N LEU A 10 -9.57 8.37 5.29
CA LEU A 10 -9.02 8.13 3.95
C LEU A 10 -8.52 6.69 3.79
N ILE A 11 -7.77 6.17 4.78
CA ILE A 11 -7.31 4.76 4.77
C ILE A 11 -8.51 3.79 4.76
N SER A 12 -9.55 4.10 5.53
CA SER A 12 -10.77 3.29 5.55
C SER A 12 -11.54 3.34 4.23
N GLN A 13 -11.55 4.49 3.55
CA GLN A 13 -12.14 4.65 2.22
C GLN A 13 -11.32 3.92 1.15
N ALA A 14 -10.00 4.05 1.17
CA ALA A 14 -9.10 3.31 0.28
C ALA A 14 -9.32 1.80 0.41
N ARG A 15 -9.46 1.28 1.64
CA ARG A 15 -9.78 -0.14 1.89
C ARG A 15 -11.13 -0.57 1.29
N ARG A 16 -12.13 0.31 1.28
CA ARG A 16 -13.44 -0.01 0.69
C ARG A 16 -13.37 -0.14 -0.83
N GLN A 17 -12.55 0.67 -1.47
CA GLN A 17 -12.39 0.68 -2.93
C GLN A 17 -11.38 -0.35 -3.45
N ALA A 18 -10.38 -0.72 -2.64
CA ALA A 18 -9.38 -1.70 -3.03
C ALA A 18 -9.97 -3.08 -3.31
N ALA A 19 -9.30 -3.85 -4.18
CA ALA A 19 -9.64 -5.24 -4.48
C ALA A 19 -9.60 -6.11 -3.20
N ASN A 20 -10.41 -7.17 -3.17
CA ASN A 20 -10.51 -8.05 -1.98
C ASN A 20 -9.16 -8.60 -1.49
N GLU A 21 -8.21 -8.81 -2.40
CA GLU A 21 -6.86 -9.31 -2.11
C GLU A 21 -6.00 -8.30 -1.36
N ASP A 22 -6.20 -7.00 -1.60
CA ASP A 22 -5.38 -5.91 -1.02
C ASP A 22 -6.00 -5.34 0.28
N LYS A 23 -7.30 -5.58 0.53
CA LYS A 23 -8.01 -5.22 1.76
C LYS A 23 -7.35 -5.66 3.08
N PRO A 24 -6.70 -6.83 3.20
CA PRO A 24 -5.99 -7.19 4.43
C PRO A 24 -4.73 -6.34 4.67
N ASN A 25 -4.09 -5.82 3.61
CA ASN A 25 -2.87 -5.03 3.68
C ASN A 25 -3.14 -3.57 4.08
N ILE A 26 -4.32 -3.06 3.70
CA ILE A 26 -4.82 -1.74 4.11
C ILE A 26 -5.52 -1.83 5.47
N LYS A 27 -4.76 -1.95 6.56
CA LYS A 27 -5.27 -1.96 7.94
C LYS A 27 -4.46 -1.01 8.83
N LEU A 28 -5.13 -0.28 9.72
CA LEU A 28 -4.46 0.63 10.67
C LEU A 28 -3.58 -0.08 11.69
N ALA A 29 -3.83 -1.38 11.95
CA ALA A 29 -2.97 -2.21 12.77
C ALA A 29 -1.63 -2.55 12.08
N ASN A 30 -1.52 -2.32 10.76
CA ASN A 30 -0.30 -2.53 10.01
C ASN A 30 0.58 -1.28 10.09
N PRO A 31 1.74 -1.32 10.77
CA PRO A 31 2.65 -0.17 10.83
C PRO A 31 3.21 0.21 9.45
N SER A 32 3.18 -0.71 8.49
CA SER A 32 3.64 -0.53 7.11
C SER A 32 2.52 -0.16 6.14
N VAL A 33 1.34 0.26 6.63
CA VAL A 33 0.17 0.54 5.78
C VAL A 33 0.45 1.54 4.65
N LEU A 34 1.25 2.57 4.91
CA LEU A 34 1.63 3.56 3.88
C LEU A 34 2.44 2.93 2.76
N THR A 35 3.39 2.06 3.08
CA THR A 35 4.19 1.34 2.07
C THR A 35 3.32 0.41 1.23
N GLU A 36 2.35 -0.26 1.85
CA GLU A 36 1.41 -1.11 1.12
C GLU A 36 0.47 -0.27 0.23
N LEU A 37 -0.02 0.87 0.72
CA LEU A 37 -0.79 1.82 -0.10
C LEU A 37 0.03 2.33 -1.29
N ASN A 38 1.34 2.55 -1.13
CA ASN A 38 2.22 2.93 -2.24
C ASN A 38 2.24 1.82 -3.32
N LYS A 39 2.44 0.56 -2.93
CA LYS A 39 2.39 -0.57 -3.89
C LYS A 39 1.04 -0.65 -4.61
N ILE A 40 -0.06 -0.45 -3.87
CA ILE A 40 -1.41 -0.49 -4.43
C ILE A 40 -1.66 0.69 -5.37
N TYR A 41 -1.11 1.87 -5.07
CA TYR A 41 -1.19 3.05 -5.94
C TYR A 41 -0.57 2.79 -7.32
N HIS A 42 0.57 2.08 -7.38
CA HIS A 42 1.23 1.74 -8.64
C HIS A 42 0.60 0.54 -9.35
N LYS A 43 0.05 -0.43 -8.62
CA LYS A 43 -0.61 -1.62 -9.19
C LYS A 43 -2.02 -1.34 -9.70
N SER A 44 -2.73 -0.40 -9.09
CA SER A 44 -4.12 -0.08 -9.43
C SER A 44 -4.21 0.83 -10.64
N ASP A 45 -5.27 0.67 -11.44
CA ASP A 45 -5.65 1.65 -12.48
C ASP A 45 -6.83 2.55 -12.04
N ASP A 46 -7.37 2.31 -10.84
CA ASP A 46 -8.50 3.09 -10.31
C ASP A 46 -8.06 4.50 -9.91
N LEU A 47 -8.57 5.50 -10.65
CA LEU A 47 -8.31 6.91 -10.42
C LEU A 47 -8.81 7.38 -9.04
N ALA A 48 -9.95 6.85 -8.57
CA ALA A 48 -10.52 7.24 -7.28
C ALA A 48 -9.63 6.75 -6.13
N LEU A 49 -9.18 5.50 -6.21
CA LEU A 49 -8.24 4.95 -5.23
C LEU A 49 -6.92 5.71 -5.23
N LYS A 50 -6.38 6.05 -6.41
CA LYS A 50 -5.15 6.84 -6.53
C LYS A 50 -5.27 8.23 -5.88
N ALA A 51 -6.41 8.89 -6.06
CA ALA A 51 -6.67 10.20 -5.46
C ALA A 51 -6.71 10.13 -3.93
N ILE A 52 -7.43 9.15 -3.37
CA ILE A 52 -7.52 8.94 -1.91
C ILE A 52 -6.14 8.65 -1.32
N ILE A 53 -5.31 7.85 -2.01
CA ILE A 53 -3.96 7.53 -1.54
C ILE A 53 -3.08 8.78 -1.54
N LYS A 54 -3.12 9.61 -2.59
CA LYS A 54 -2.39 10.88 -2.61
C LYS A 54 -2.77 11.79 -1.44
N GLU A 55 -4.07 11.98 -1.23
CA GLU A 55 -4.57 12.82 -0.13
C GLU A 55 -4.14 12.27 1.24
N ALA A 56 -4.15 10.95 1.41
CA ALA A 56 -3.66 10.31 2.63
C ALA A 56 -2.16 10.55 2.85
N PHE A 57 -1.35 10.57 1.78
CA PHE A 57 0.09 10.83 1.86
C PHE A 57 0.41 12.30 2.14
N ASP A 58 -0.39 13.24 1.60
CA ASP A 58 -0.27 14.66 1.89
C ASP A 58 -0.52 14.96 3.38
N LEU A 59 -1.44 14.22 4.03
CA LEU A 59 -1.72 14.35 5.47
C LEU A 59 -0.62 13.80 6.39
N VAL A 60 0.27 12.93 5.92
CA VAL A 60 1.34 12.35 6.74
C VAL A 60 2.51 13.33 6.93
N GLY A 61 2.71 14.24 5.97
CA GLY A 61 3.78 15.24 5.99
C GLY A 61 5.01 14.91 5.12
N ASP A 62 5.97 15.84 5.15
CA ASP A 62 7.06 16.02 4.17
C ASP A 62 7.79 14.74 3.75
N GLY A 63 7.82 14.51 2.42
CA GLY A 63 8.61 13.47 1.75
C GLY A 63 7.85 12.20 1.41
N TRP A 64 6.61 12.02 1.87
CA TRP A 64 5.77 10.90 1.44
C TRP A 64 5.22 11.05 0.02
N PRO A 65 4.72 12.23 -0.41
CA PRO A 65 4.32 12.45 -1.80
C PRO A 65 5.47 12.19 -2.78
N ASP A 66 6.69 12.59 -2.45
CA ASP A 66 7.88 12.35 -3.27
C ASP A 66 8.22 10.85 -3.40
N LYS A 67 7.94 10.06 -2.36
CA LYS A 67 8.11 8.60 -2.40
C LYS A 67 7.12 7.89 -3.31
N LEU A 68 5.95 8.48 -3.57
CA LEU A 68 5.02 7.99 -4.59
C LEU A 68 5.58 8.19 -6.00
N ILE A 69 6.41 9.22 -6.21
CA ILE A 69 6.98 9.51 -7.52
C ILE A 69 8.18 8.58 -7.80
N GLN A 70 9.04 8.35 -6.81
CA GLN A 70 10.24 7.50 -6.96
C GLN A 70 9.94 6.03 -7.27
N TYR A 71 8.82 5.47 -6.80
CA TYR A 71 8.53 4.05 -7.04
C TYR A 71 8.26 3.73 -8.52
N SER A 72 7.91 4.75 -9.33
CA SER A 72 7.67 4.60 -10.78
C SER A 72 8.91 4.15 -11.55
N GLU A 73 10.12 4.45 -11.08
CA GLU A 73 11.38 4.04 -11.73
C GLU A 73 11.84 2.63 -11.31
N ALA A 74 11.27 2.03 -10.25
CA ALA A 74 11.76 0.77 -9.67
C ALA A 74 10.87 -0.45 -9.97
N THR A 75 9.67 -0.28 -10.54
CA THR A 75 8.67 -1.37 -10.58
C THR A 75 8.84 -2.38 -11.73
N GLU A 76 9.88 -2.27 -12.58
CA GLU A 76 10.15 -3.31 -13.59
C GLU A 76 10.99 -4.49 -13.07
N GLN A 77 11.44 -4.52 -11.80
CA GLN A 77 12.46 -5.52 -11.37
C GLN A 77 12.16 -6.40 -10.14
N SER A 78 10.94 -6.47 -9.60
CA SER A 78 10.70 -7.39 -8.45
C SER A 78 9.50 -8.32 -8.64
N ASN A 79 9.60 -9.17 -9.66
CA ASN A 79 8.85 -10.41 -9.75
C ASN A 79 9.56 -11.51 -8.92
N PHE A 80 9.61 -11.37 -7.59
CA PHE A 80 10.09 -12.43 -6.70
C PHE A 80 9.33 -12.39 -5.36
N GLU A 81 8.07 -12.84 -5.38
CA GLU A 81 7.51 -13.46 -4.19
C GLU A 81 8.29 -14.75 -3.92
N THR A 82 9.21 -14.70 -2.96
CA THR A 82 9.91 -15.89 -2.46
C THR A 82 8.90 -16.76 -1.71
N ARG A 83 8.12 -17.56 -2.44
CA ARG A 83 7.30 -18.63 -1.87
C ARG A 83 8.23 -19.59 -1.13
N TYR A 84 8.18 -19.56 0.20
CA TYR A 84 8.98 -20.44 1.05
C TYR A 84 8.44 -21.87 0.93
N ILE A 85 9.03 -22.67 0.03
CA ILE A 85 8.68 -24.08 -0.15
C ILE A 85 9.42 -24.91 0.91
N LYS A 86 8.72 -25.33 1.96
CA LYS A 86 9.26 -26.28 2.94
C LYS A 86 9.24 -27.68 2.33
N LYS A 87 10.41 -28.20 1.91
CA LYS A 87 10.55 -29.60 1.50
C LYS A 87 10.41 -30.49 2.75
N VAL A 88 9.34 -31.28 2.83
CA VAL A 88 9.18 -32.32 3.84
C VAL A 88 9.77 -33.61 3.27
N TYR A 89 10.79 -34.16 3.93
CA TYR A 89 11.36 -35.46 3.57
C TYR A 89 10.45 -36.56 4.15
N ARG A 90 9.91 -37.42 3.29
CA ARG A 90 9.29 -38.68 3.70
C ARG A 90 10.33 -39.78 3.47
N GLY A 91 11.03 -40.14 4.55
CA GLY A 91 11.57 -41.49 4.71
C GLY A 91 10.47 -42.39 5.23
#